data_AF-A0A6N7GLB3-F1
#
_entry.id   AF-A0A6N7GLB3-F1
#
_cell.length_a   1.000
_cell.length_b   1.000
_cell.length_c   1.000
_cell.angle_alpha   90.00
_cell.angle_beta   90.00
_cell.angle_gamma   90.00
#
_symmetry.space_group_name_H-M   'P 1'
#
loop_
_entity.id
_entity.type
_entity.pdbx_description
1 polymer ?
#
loop_
_entity_poly.entity_id
_entity_poly.type
_entity_poly.pdbx_seq_one_letter_code
_entity_poly.pdbx_strand_id
1 'polypeptide(L)'
;MRSIYEPKPADFRRLRNYVSTHRKIYADKYRPLRHQVFAHKGLSDAAAVSALFARTNIREMQRMLTFLMSLYDALWQLFFNGHRPVLRPRKYSVARMRARAMKDAKGGHVHERLVYEAERYLSAASLRKRPNPWKGGDLPSVIA
;
A
#
# COMPACT_ATOMS: atom_id res chain seq x y z
N MET A 1 -32.76 13.67 16.12
CA MET A 1 -31.49 14.29 15.67
C MET A 1 -30.33 13.37 16.01
N ARG A 2 -29.48 12.99 15.05
CA ARG A 2 -28.22 12.30 15.37
C ARG A 2 -27.32 13.29 16.12
N SER A 3 -26.80 12.90 17.29
CA SER A 3 -25.85 13.71 18.03
C SER A 3 -24.58 13.93 17.19
N ILE A 4 -24.28 15.18 16.86
CA ILE A 4 -23.05 15.59 16.19
C ILE A 4 -21.92 15.55 17.24
N TYR A 5 -20.80 14.92 16.92
CA TYR A 5 -19.67 14.84 17.82
C TYR A 5 -18.83 16.11 17.77
N GLU A 6 -18.63 16.75 18.92
CA GLU A 6 -17.68 17.84 19.07
C GLU A 6 -16.26 17.27 19.37
N PRO A 7 -15.26 17.53 18.52
CA PRO A 7 -13.92 16.98 18.70
C PRO A 7 -13.20 17.64 19.88
N LYS A 8 -12.52 16.81 20.68
CA LYS A 8 -11.75 17.29 21.84
C LYS A 8 -10.27 17.38 21.48
N PRO A 9 -9.48 18.23 22.15
CA PRO A 9 -8.02 18.26 21.99
C PRO A 9 -7.35 16.90 22.15
N ALA A 10 -7.93 16.01 22.97
CA ALA A 10 -7.44 14.65 23.18
C ALA A 10 -7.50 13.79 21.89
N ASP A 11 -8.51 13.98 21.03
CA ASP A 11 -8.64 13.21 19.79
C ASP A 11 -7.51 13.57 18.82
N PHE A 12 -7.18 14.86 18.70
CA PHE A 12 -6.08 15.34 17.85
C PHE A 12 -4.72 14.92 18.39
N ARG A 13 -4.52 14.92 19.73
CA ARG A 13 -3.30 14.38 20.34
C ARG A 13 -3.11 12.91 19.99
N ARG A 14 -4.18 12.12 20.02
CA ARG A 14 -4.13 10.70 19.61
C ARG A 14 -3.75 10.56 18.13
N LEU A 15 -4.36 11.31 17.23
CA LEU A 15 -4.02 11.29 15.80
C LEU A 15 -2.56 11.70 15.56
N ARG A 16 -2.10 12.75 16.24
CA ARG A 16 -0.70 13.22 16.17
C ARG A 16 0.29 12.13 16.56
N ASN A 17 -0.01 11.34 17.59
CA ASN A 17 0.86 10.24 18.00
C ASN A 17 0.99 9.18 16.90
N TYR A 18 -0.11 8.78 16.26
CA TYR A 18 -0.07 7.86 15.12
C TYR A 18 0.73 8.43 13.94
N VAL A 19 0.50 9.70 13.59
CA VAL A 19 1.25 10.39 12.53
C VAL A 19 2.74 10.41 12.86
N SER A 20 3.12 10.70 14.12
CA SER A 20 4.51 10.74 14.53
C SER A 20 5.24 9.42 14.31
N THR A 21 4.58 8.28 14.59
CA THR A 21 5.16 6.95 14.38
C THR A 21 5.46 6.72 12.90
N HIS A 22 4.49 6.97 12.02
CA HIS A 22 4.68 6.80 10.59
C HIS A 22 5.66 7.81 9.99
N ARG A 23 5.69 9.04 10.50
CA ARG A 23 6.62 10.09 10.07
C ARG A 23 8.08 9.72 10.33
N LYS A 24 8.38 9.09 11.48
CA LYS A 24 9.74 8.61 11.80
C LYS A 24 10.21 7.57 10.78
N ILE A 25 9.38 6.58 10.49
CA ILE A 25 9.66 5.52 9.49
C ILE A 25 9.89 6.15 8.11
N TYR A 26 9.01 7.07 7.70
CA TYR A 26 9.15 7.77 6.43
C TYR A 26 10.47 8.53 6.34
N ALA A 27 10.79 9.34 7.37
CA ALA A 27 11.98 10.19 7.37
C ALA A 27 13.28 9.38 7.34
N ASP A 28 13.34 8.26 8.06
CA ASP A 28 14.54 7.42 8.14
C ASP A 28 14.76 6.59 6.86
N LYS A 29 13.72 5.90 6.37
CA LYS A 29 13.88 4.90 5.30
C LYS A 29 13.48 5.38 3.92
N TYR A 30 12.37 6.11 3.82
CA TYR A 30 11.73 6.41 2.54
C TYR A 30 12.07 7.80 1.98
N ARG A 31 12.39 8.77 2.85
CA ARG A 31 12.79 10.12 2.44
C ARG A 31 14.10 10.11 1.65
N PRO A 32 15.19 9.41 2.07
CA PRO A 32 16.41 9.33 1.29
C PRO A 32 16.16 8.69 -0.07
N LEU A 33 15.46 7.54 -0.11
CA LEU A 33 15.07 6.86 -1.35
C LEU A 33 14.31 7.80 -2.30
N ARG A 34 13.27 8.50 -1.82
CA ARG A 34 12.51 9.47 -2.63
C ARG A 34 13.43 10.55 -3.17
N HIS A 35 14.23 11.18 -2.32
CA HIS A 35 15.02 12.33 -2.69
C HIS A 35 16.12 11.95 -3.70
N GLN A 36 16.87 10.90 -3.41
CA GLN A 36 18.05 10.49 -4.14
C GLN A 36 17.75 9.75 -5.45
N VAL A 37 16.73 8.89 -5.45
CA VAL A 37 16.42 8.04 -6.61
C VAL A 37 15.32 8.67 -7.48
N PHE A 38 14.22 9.10 -6.88
CA PHE A 38 13.01 9.47 -7.63
C PHE A 38 12.89 10.96 -7.94
N ALA A 39 13.14 11.84 -6.96
CA ALA A 39 12.88 13.27 -7.08
C ALA A 39 13.97 13.99 -7.88
N HIS A 40 15.24 13.63 -7.66
CA HIS A 40 16.37 14.31 -8.28
C HIS A 40 17.17 13.43 -9.24
N LYS A 41 16.88 12.12 -9.33
CA LYS A 41 17.69 11.13 -10.07
C LYS A 41 19.20 11.27 -9.79
N GLY A 42 19.54 11.69 -8.57
CA GLY A 42 20.90 12.10 -8.20
C GLY A 42 21.85 10.94 -7.97
N LEU A 43 21.32 9.72 -7.82
CA LEU A 43 22.11 8.50 -7.76
C LEU A 43 21.95 7.68 -9.04
N SER A 44 23.06 7.54 -9.77
CA SER A 44 23.20 6.68 -10.95
C SER A 44 23.91 5.35 -10.65
N ASP A 45 24.62 5.25 -9.51
CA ASP A 45 25.26 4.02 -9.08
C ASP A 45 24.21 2.98 -8.62
N ALA A 46 24.19 1.85 -9.32
CA ALA A 46 23.27 0.74 -9.03
C ALA A 46 23.49 0.14 -7.64
N ALA A 47 24.73 0.11 -7.13
CA ALA A 47 25.03 -0.46 -5.82
C ALA A 47 24.42 0.40 -4.70
N ALA A 48 24.61 1.71 -4.77
CA ALA A 48 24.04 2.64 -3.82
C ALA A 48 22.50 2.73 -3.91
N VAL A 49 21.91 2.62 -5.11
CA VAL A 49 20.44 2.48 -5.26
C VAL A 49 19.94 1.21 -4.57
N SER A 50 20.61 0.07 -4.80
CA SER A 50 20.27 -1.20 -4.17
C SER A 50 20.33 -1.12 -2.64
N ALA A 51 21.36 -0.48 -2.09
CA ALA A 51 21.51 -0.28 -0.64
C ALA A 51 20.35 0.53 -0.04
N LEU A 52 19.83 1.54 -0.74
CA LEU A 52 18.66 2.30 -0.29
C LEU A 52 17.39 1.43 -0.30
N PHE A 53 17.17 0.64 -1.35
CA PHE A 53 16.02 -0.25 -1.43
C PHE A 53 16.08 -1.36 -0.37
N ALA A 54 17.26 -1.88 -0.05
CA ALA A 54 17.46 -2.91 0.98
C ALA A 54 17.00 -2.47 2.38
N ARG A 55 17.00 -1.16 2.66
CA ARG A 55 16.49 -0.59 3.92
C ARG A 55 14.96 -0.51 3.98
N THR A 56 14.27 -0.73 2.88
CA THR A 56 12.81 -0.60 2.77
C THR A 56 12.10 -1.95 2.79
N ASN A 57 10.83 -1.94 3.20
CA ASN A 57 10.00 -3.13 3.18
C ASN A 57 8.65 -2.84 2.52
N ILE A 58 8.23 -3.70 1.58
CA ILE A 58 6.96 -3.51 0.86
C ILE A 58 5.73 -3.58 1.79
N ARG A 59 5.76 -4.43 2.83
CA ARG A 59 4.69 -4.52 3.83
C ARG A 59 4.63 -3.27 4.71
N GLU A 60 5.79 -2.69 5.03
CA GLU A 60 5.88 -1.43 5.78
C GLU A 60 5.29 -0.27 4.97
N MET A 61 5.62 -0.19 3.68
CA MET A 61 5.04 0.81 2.77
C MET A 61 3.51 0.64 2.66
N GLN A 62 3.03 -0.59 2.46
CA GLN A 62 1.58 -0.89 2.40
C GLN A 62 0.86 -0.47 3.68
N ARG A 63 1.44 -0.74 4.85
CA ARG A 63 0.90 -0.31 6.14
C ARG A 63 0.85 1.22 6.25
N MET A 64 1.91 1.91 5.80
CA MET A 64 1.95 3.37 5.81
C MET A 64 0.86 3.98 4.92
N LEU A 65 0.70 3.50 3.69
CA LEU A 65 -0.35 3.96 2.78
C LEU A 65 -1.75 3.67 3.34
N THR A 66 -1.94 2.50 3.94
CA THR A 66 -3.21 2.13 4.57
C THR A 66 -3.54 3.02 5.76
N PHE A 67 -2.53 3.36 6.57
CA PHE A 67 -2.67 4.33 7.64
C PHE A 67 -3.09 5.70 7.11
N LEU A 68 -2.45 6.21 6.05
CA LEU A 68 -2.79 7.51 5.46
C LEU A 68 -4.24 7.56 4.97
N MET A 69 -4.72 6.49 4.32
CA MET A 69 -6.14 6.38 3.92
C MET A 69 -7.07 6.40 5.14
N SER A 70 -6.72 5.65 6.20
CA SER A 70 -7.54 5.61 7.43
C SER A 70 -7.56 6.96 8.15
N LEU A 71 -6.46 7.71 8.10
CA LEU A 71 -6.35 9.05 8.65
C LEU A 71 -7.22 10.04 7.86
N TYR A 72 -7.14 9.99 6.53
CA TYR A 72 -7.99 10.79 5.65
C TYR A 72 -9.47 10.55 5.96
N ASP A 73 -9.91 9.29 6.01
CA ASP A 73 -11.31 8.97 6.31
C ASP A 73 -11.74 9.51 7.68
N ALA A 74 -10.89 9.35 8.71
CA ALA A 74 -11.22 9.80 10.05
C ALA A 74 -11.41 11.32 10.12
N LEU A 75 -10.56 12.08 9.41
CA LEU A 75 -10.68 13.54 9.32
C LEU A 75 -11.89 13.96 8.48
N TRP A 76 -12.13 13.29 7.35
CA TRP A 76 -13.27 13.55 6.48
C TRP A 76 -14.60 13.30 7.19
N GLN A 77 -14.72 12.17 7.87
CA GLN A 77 -15.92 11.81 8.63
C GLN A 77 -16.15 12.74 9.83
N LEU A 78 -15.09 13.22 10.46
CA LEU A 78 -15.20 14.24 11.49
C LEU A 78 -15.74 15.55 10.92
N PHE A 79 -15.14 16.04 9.84
CA PHE A 79 -15.49 17.35 9.27
C PHE A 79 -16.89 17.35 8.64
N PHE A 80 -17.22 16.36 7.81
CA PHE A 80 -18.47 16.35 7.05
C PHE A 80 -19.65 15.72 7.79
N ASN A 81 -19.40 14.69 8.61
CA ASN A 81 -20.47 13.90 9.24
C ASN A 81 -20.52 14.06 10.76
N GLY A 82 -19.61 14.86 11.35
CA GLY A 82 -19.55 15.04 12.80
C GLY A 82 -19.30 13.73 13.53
N HIS A 83 -18.51 12.83 12.95
CA HIS A 83 -18.16 11.55 13.58
C HIS A 83 -16.87 11.65 14.36
N ARG A 84 -16.78 10.90 15.46
CA ARG A 84 -15.55 10.82 16.23
C ARG A 84 -14.39 10.28 15.36
N PRO A 85 -13.21 10.93 15.35
CA PRO A 85 -12.11 10.55 14.46
C PRO A 85 -11.36 9.32 15.00
N VAL A 86 -11.91 8.14 14.73
CA VAL A 86 -11.34 6.85 15.12
C VAL A 86 -10.64 6.20 13.94
N LEU A 87 -9.34 5.89 14.09
CA LEU A 87 -8.61 5.11 13.11
C LEU A 87 -9.06 3.65 13.17
N ARG A 88 -9.90 3.25 12.22
CA ARG A 88 -10.37 1.86 12.11
C ARG A 88 -9.32 1.02 11.39
N PRO A 89 -9.01 -0.20 11.85
CA PRO A 89 -8.14 -1.11 11.12
C PRO A 89 -8.70 -1.38 9.72
N ARG A 90 -8.01 -0.90 8.68
CA ARG A 90 -8.30 -1.26 7.30
C ARG A 90 -7.63 -2.59 6.98
N LYS A 91 -8.34 -3.51 6.34
CA LYS A 91 -7.76 -4.76 5.83
C LYS A 91 -7.01 -4.44 4.54
N TYR A 92 -5.69 -4.66 4.52
CA TYR A 92 -4.79 -4.30 3.41
C TYR A 92 -4.17 -5.51 2.71
N SER A 93 -4.93 -6.60 2.55
CA SER A 93 -4.42 -7.74 1.79
C SER A 93 -4.27 -7.34 0.32
N VAL A 94 -3.04 -7.07 -0.11
CA VAL A 94 -2.73 -6.77 -1.51
C VAL A 94 -3.14 -7.93 -2.42
N ALA A 95 -3.08 -9.17 -1.93
CA ALA A 95 -3.64 -10.31 -2.64
C ALA A 95 -5.16 -10.16 -2.86
N ARG A 96 -5.93 -9.71 -1.86
CA ARG A 96 -7.36 -9.43 -2.03
C ARG A 96 -7.64 -8.20 -2.89
N MET A 97 -6.82 -7.16 -2.82
CA MET A 97 -6.96 -5.98 -3.68
C MET A 97 -6.68 -6.35 -5.14
N ARG A 98 -5.62 -7.12 -5.41
CA ARG A 98 -5.33 -7.67 -6.74
C ARG A 98 -6.40 -8.63 -7.22
N ALA A 99 -6.87 -9.54 -6.36
CA ALA A 99 -7.95 -10.45 -6.71
C ALA A 99 -9.28 -9.70 -6.98
N ARG A 100 -9.53 -8.59 -6.29
CA ARG A 100 -10.67 -7.71 -6.53
C ARG A 100 -10.51 -6.94 -7.85
N ALA A 101 -9.39 -6.26 -8.08
CA ALA A 101 -9.10 -5.59 -9.35
C ALA A 101 -9.15 -6.56 -10.56
N MET A 102 -8.74 -7.81 -10.37
CA MET A 102 -8.84 -8.86 -11.38
C MET A 102 -10.30 -9.32 -11.61
N LYS A 103 -11.14 -9.35 -10.57
CA LYS A 103 -12.59 -9.59 -10.70
C LYS A 103 -13.30 -8.39 -11.36
N ASP A 104 -12.88 -7.19 -11.00
CA ASP A 104 -13.36 -5.92 -11.51
C ASP A 104 -12.77 -5.60 -12.89
N ALA A 105 -11.83 -6.39 -13.43
CA ALA A 105 -11.39 -6.25 -14.83
C ALA A 105 -12.53 -6.46 -15.86
N LYS A 106 -13.70 -6.96 -15.41
CA LYS A 106 -14.94 -7.00 -16.20
C LYS A 106 -15.89 -5.79 -15.98
N GLY A 107 -15.55 -4.81 -15.12
CA GLY A 107 -16.41 -3.64 -14.85
C GLY A 107 -15.89 -2.53 -13.90
N GLY A 108 -14.59 -2.45 -13.61
CA GLY A 108 -13.96 -1.56 -12.63
C GLY A 108 -13.50 -0.21 -13.19
N HIS A 109 -13.21 0.74 -12.29
CA HIS A 109 -12.79 2.10 -12.63
C HIS A 109 -11.52 2.10 -13.50
N VAL A 110 -11.43 3.04 -14.44
CA VAL A 110 -10.39 3.12 -15.52
C VAL A 110 -8.95 2.94 -15.02
N HIS A 111 -8.63 3.43 -13.83
CA HIS A 111 -7.29 3.33 -13.26
C HIS A 111 -6.89 1.89 -12.90
N GLU A 112 -7.83 1.04 -12.47
CA GLU A 112 -7.57 -0.36 -12.13
C GLU A 112 -7.28 -1.18 -13.39
N ARG A 113 -8.00 -0.86 -14.49
CA ARG A 113 -7.78 -1.48 -15.80
C ARG A 113 -6.41 -1.11 -16.38
N LEU A 114 -6.01 0.15 -16.27
CA LEU A 114 -4.69 0.63 -16.71
C LEU A 114 -3.55 -0.10 -15.98
N VAL A 115 -3.68 -0.29 -14.66
CA VAL A 115 -2.69 -1.03 -13.87
C VAL A 115 -2.62 -2.49 -14.31
N TYR A 116 -3.77 -3.13 -14.56
CA TYR A 116 -3.82 -4.51 -15.03
C TYR A 116 -3.18 -4.68 -16.42
N GLU A 117 -3.47 -3.79 -17.36
CA GLU A 117 -2.93 -3.85 -18.71
C GLU A 117 -1.41 -3.60 -18.73
N ALA A 118 -0.92 -2.62 -17.95
CA ALA A 118 0.50 -2.36 -17.79
C ALA A 118 1.25 -3.54 -17.17
N GLU A 119 0.69 -4.16 -16.12
CA GLU A 119 1.29 -5.35 -15.50
C GLU A 119 1.31 -6.56 -16.44
N ARG A 120 0.24 -6.76 -17.23
CA ARG A 120 0.16 -7.82 -18.23
C ARG A 120 1.25 -7.66 -19.30
N TYR A 121 1.43 -6.44 -19.79
CA TYR A 121 2.44 -6.12 -20.80
C TYR A 121 3.86 -6.36 -20.26
N LEU A 122 4.17 -5.84 -19.07
CA LEU A 122 5.48 -6.03 -18.44
C LEU A 122 5.79 -7.50 -18.14
N SER A 123 4.77 -8.28 -17.72
CA SER A 123 4.94 -9.71 -17.48
C SER A 123 5.25 -10.46 -18.79
N ALA A 124 4.54 -10.16 -19.87
CA ALA A 124 4.79 -10.73 -21.20
C ALA A 124 6.16 -10.35 -21.75
N ALA A 125 6.57 -9.08 -21.61
CA ALA A 125 7.87 -8.59 -22.05
C ALA A 125 9.04 -9.16 -21.24
N SER A 126 8.81 -9.57 -19.99
CA SER A 126 9.87 -10.07 -19.09
C SER A 126 10.26 -11.54 -19.27
N LEU A 127 9.69 -12.28 -20.23
CA LEU A 127 9.90 -13.73 -20.46
C LEU A 127 9.73 -14.64 -19.21
N ARG A 128 9.24 -14.13 -18.08
CA ARG A 128 8.92 -14.96 -16.90
C ARG A 128 7.57 -15.64 -17.14
N LYS A 129 7.63 -16.87 -17.66
CA LYS A 129 6.49 -17.79 -17.70
C LYS A 129 5.99 -17.99 -16.26
N ARG A 130 4.80 -17.48 -15.94
CA ARG A 130 4.16 -17.76 -14.65
C ARG A 130 3.87 -19.27 -14.57
N PRO A 131 4.21 -19.96 -13.48
CA PRO A 131 3.65 -21.28 -13.24
C PRO A 131 2.13 -21.15 -13.06
N ASN A 132 1.38 -21.99 -13.77
CA ASN A 132 -0.08 -22.02 -13.74
C ASN A 132 -0.54 -22.65 -12.41
N PRO A 133 -1.27 -21.94 -11.53
CA PRO A 133 -1.71 -22.50 -10.26
C PRO A 133 -2.90 -23.47 -10.36
N TRP A 134 -3.37 -23.82 -11.57
CA TRP A 134 -4.57 -24.66 -11.77
C TRP A 134 -4.37 -25.88 -12.68
N LYS A 135 -3.14 -26.38 -12.84
CA LYS A 135 -2.95 -27.78 -13.28
C LYS A 135 -2.77 -28.65 -12.04
N GLY A 136 -3.85 -29.26 -11.56
CA GLY A 136 -3.77 -30.45 -10.72
C GLY A 136 -3.15 -31.58 -11.55
N GLY A 137 -2.15 -32.25 -11.00
CA GLY A 137 -1.42 -33.33 -11.65
C GLY A 137 -0.07 -33.58 -10.98
N ASP A 138 -0.06 -34.62 -10.15
CA ASP A 138 1.07 -35.46 -9.75
C ASP A 138 2.14 -34.88 -8.82
N LEU A 139 1.91 -35.09 -7.52
CA LEU A 139 3.00 -35.29 -6.57
C LEU A 139 3.68 -36.63 -6.91
N PRO A 140 4.98 -36.70 -7.21
CA PRO A 140 5.67 -37.97 -7.22
C PRO A 140 5.79 -38.46 -5.78
N SER A 141 5.13 -39.58 -5.51
CA SER A 141 5.42 -40.44 -4.38
C SER A 141 6.87 -40.93 -4.51
N VAL A 142 7.77 -40.48 -3.63
CA VAL A 142 9.00 -41.24 -3.37
C VAL A 142 9.30 -41.20 -1.88
N ILE A 143 9.15 -42.38 -1.30
CA ILE A 143 9.69 -42.84 -0.03
C ILE A 143 11.21 -42.93 -0.16
N ALA A 144 11.94 -42.38 0.80
CA ALA A 144 13.11 -42.99 1.45
C ALA A 144 13.43 -42.16 2.71
#